data_AF-A0A1G8DES7-F1
#
_entry.id   AF-A0A1G8DES7-F1
#
_cell.length_a   1.000
_cell.length_b   1.000
_cell.length_c   1.000
_cell.angle_alpha   90.00
_cell.angle_beta   90.00
_cell.angle_gamma   90.00
#
_symmetry.space_group_name_H-M   'P 1'
#
loop_
_entity.id
_entity.type
_entity.pdbx_description
1 polymer ?
#
loop_
_entity_poly.entity_id
_entity_poly.type
_entity_poly.pdbx_seq_one_letter_code
_entity_poly.pdbx_strand_id
1 'polypeptide(L)'
;MANPFLVLGGIAVGIITAAFGVLAVPGWVAAAQDASATNDLASIAIAQSATSSKLGTYALLTDLRSGWVKGEGTGVRITTAAPAIHVASNTKGDVWAAVAVSDSGHVLVRTSASPNILRGATPLAAAASTPITGAVVPAGLPTGVTLSGTRAVPTISVEGMGGGYMAENVIVDPSFLDPSRWELAAGYVIVPEGAHGDGNSLRVDASTAPSRLVTPATRTGKYTPVKPGERWQVTGLSKTTPDWNGTTGWSKLRVHYNVSTFIEAAVVVRSDNDWRRISASFTIPAGVTEISMAIAADHTAGTIWWDDIRLEKIGG
;
A
#
# COMPACT_ATOMS: atom_id res chain seq x y z
N MET A 1 33.70 -43.31 20.13
CA MET A 1 34.98 -42.73 19.66
C MET A 1 34.68 -41.90 18.43
N ALA A 2 34.80 -40.57 18.50
CA ALA A 2 34.49 -39.69 17.36
C ALA A 2 35.52 -39.91 16.25
N ASN A 3 35.05 -40.02 15.00
CA ASN A 3 35.89 -40.32 13.85
C ASN A 3 36.88 -39.16 13.61
N PRO A 4 38.21 -39.40 13.63
CA PRO A 4 39.22 -38.34 13.52
C PRO A 4 39.12 -37.52 12.22
N PHE A 5 38.50 -38.06 11.16
CA PHE A 5 38.27 -37.33 9.90
C PHE A 5 37.17 -36.25 10.02
N LEU A 6 36.19 -36.41 10.90
CA LEU A 6 35.15 -35.40 11.16
C LEU A 6 35.70 -34.22 11.97
N VAL A 7 36.65 -34.48 12.88
CA VAL A 7 37.30 -33.45 13.69
C VAL A 7 38.28 -32.62 12.86
N LEU A 8 39.06 -33.28 11.98
CA LEU A 8 39.95 -32.59 11.03
C LEU A 8 39.17 -31.82 9.96
N GLY A 9 38.04 -32.35 9.46
CA GLY A 9 37.16 -31.63 8.53
C GLY A 9 36.53 -30.37 9.15
N GLY A 10 36.07 -30.44 10.40
CA GLY A 10 35.53 -29.30 11.13
C GLY A 10 36.56 -28.20 11.41
N ILE A 11 37.80 -28.58 11.73
CA ILE A 11 38.90 -27.63 11.94
C ILE A 11 39.36 -27.00 10.63
N ALA A 12 39.42 -27.75 9.52
CA ALA A 12 39.78 -27.20 8.21
C ALA A 12 38.74 -26.19 7.70
N VAL A 13 37.44 -26.47 7.85
CA VAL A 13 36.37 -25.52 7.48
C VAL A 13 36.37 -24.31 8.42
N GLY A 14 36.60 -24.51 9.72
CA GLY A 14 36.72 -23.42 10.70
C GLY A 14 37.91 -22.50 10.44
N ILE A 15 39.08 -23.05 10.07
CA ILE A 15 40.28 -22.26 9.75
C ILE A 15 40.15 -21.57 8.40
N ILE A 16 39.54 -22.18 7.37
CA ILE A 16 39.31 -21.47 6.09
C ILE A 16 38.34 -20.29 6.31
N THR A 17 37.31 -20.47 7.14
CA THR A 17 36.35 -19.40 7.44
C THR A 17 36.95 -18.31 8.34
N ALA A 18 37.92 -18.65 9.20
CA ALA A 18 38.58 -17.70 10.11
C ALA A 18 39.88 -17.06 9.55
N ALA A 19 40.63 -17.75 8.70
CA ALA A 19 41.88 -17.27 8.08
C ALA A 19 41.64 -16.58 6.74
N PHE A 20 40.64 -17.02 5.96
CA PHE A 20 40.06 -16.26 4.85
C PHE A 20 38.70 -15.73 5.29
N GLY A 21 38.69 -15.00 6.41
CA GLY A 21 37.53 -14.25 6.88
C GLY A 21 36.85 -13.67 5.66
N VAL A 22 35.64 -14.16 5.38
CA VAL A 22 34.92 -14.07 4.10
C VAL A 22 35.55 -12.97 3.29
N LEU A 23 36.39 -13.34 2.32
CA LEU A 23 37.03 -12.41 1.39
C LEU A 23 35.87 -11.80 0.62
N ALA A 24 35.21 -10.85 1.27
CA ALA A 24 34.05 -10.14 0.81
C ALA A 24 34.65 -9.20 -0.21
N VAL A 25 34.86 -9.75 -1.42
CA VAL A 25 35.22 -8.97 -2.59
C VAL A 25 34.23 -7.82 -2.56
N PRO A 26 34.66 -6.55 -2.42
CA PRO A 26 33.79 -5.44 -2.06
C PRO A 26 32.54 -5.20 -2.95
N GLY A 27 32.40 -5.93 -4.06
CA GLY A 27 31.19 -5.97 -4.88
C GLY A 27 30.21 -7.12 -4.61
N TRP A 28 30.61 -8.24 -3.99
CA TRP A 28 29.75 -9.42 -3.80
C TRP A 28 28.66 -9.19 -2.76
N VAL A 29 29.00 -8.54 -1.65
CA VAL A 29 28.03 -8.19 -0.60
C VAL A 29 27.01 -7.17 -1.13
N ALA A 30 27.48 -6.16 -1.85
CA ALA A 30 26.60 -5.17 -2.49
C ALA A 30 25.69 -5.82 -3.54
N ALA A 31 26.21 -6.74 -4.36
CA ALA A 31 25.41 -7.48 -5.33
C ALA A 31 24.34 -8.37 -4.66
N ALA A 32 24.67 -9.02 -3.54
CA ALA A 32 23.71 -9.79 -2.76
C ALA A 32 22.62 -8.90 -2.13
N GLN A 33 23.00 -7.71 -1.63
CA GLN A 33 22.06 -6.70 -1.10
C GLN A 33 21.16 -6.10 -2.20
N ASP A 34 21.65 -6.00 -3.44
CA ASP A 34 20.88 -5.54 -4.59
C ASP A 34 19.92 -6.62 -5.13
N ALA A 35 20.19 -7.90 -4.86
CA ALA A 35 19.43 -9.02 -5.38
C ALA A 35 17.98 -9.04 -4.87
N SER A 36 17.73 -8.67 -3.62
CA SER A 36 16.37 -8.62 -3.04
C SER A 36 15.49 -7.62 -3.79
N ALA A 37 15.96 -6.38 -3.93
CA ALA A 37 15.27 -5.32 -4.67
C ALA A 37 15.12 -5.66 -6.16
N THR A 38 16.11 -6.33 -6.75
CA THR A 38 16.05 -6.82 -8.13
C THR A 38 14.95 -7.88 -8.31
N ASN A 39 14.85 -8.83 -7.38
CA ASN A 39 13.81 -9.87 -7.40
C ASN A 39 12.41 -9.30 -7.19
N ASP A 40 12.26 -8.29 -6.32
CA ASP A 40 10.99 -7.60 -6.13
C ASP A 40 10.53 -6.88 -7.41
N LEU A 41 11.43 -6.15 -8.07
CA LEU A 41 11.13 -5.50 -9.35
C LEU A 41 10.79 -6.49 -10.46
N ALA A 42 11.46 -7.65 -10.49
CA ALA A 42 11.11 -8.74 -11.41
C ALA A 42 9.72 -9.32 -11.12
N SER A 43 9.38 -9.53 -9.86
CA SER A 43 8.07 -10.02 -9.43
C SER A 43 6.95 -9.04 -9.78
N ILE A 44 7.18 -7.74 -9.58
CA ILE A 44 6.26 -6.68 -10.02
C ILE A 44 6.07 -6.74 -11.53
N ALA A 45 7.14 -6.85 -12.32
CA ALA A 45 7.02 -6.90 -13.76
C ALA A 45 6.19 -8.09 -14.27
N ILE A 46 6.34 -9.27 -13.63
CA ILE A 46 5.53 -10.46 -13.93
C ILE A 46 4.06 -10.19 -13.60
N ALA A 47 3.78 -9.67 -12.40
CA ALA A 47 2.42 -9.38 -11.97
C ALA A 47 1.75 -8.29 -12.83
N GLN A 48 2.50 -7.27 -13.26
CA GLN A 48 2.04 -6.26 -14.20
C GLN A 48 1.70 -6.86 -15.57
N SER A 49 2.53 -7.78 -16.05
CA SER A 49 2.29 -8.47 -17.33
C SER A 49 1.03 -9.34 -17.27
N ALA A 50 0.83 -10.08 -16.18
CA ALA A 50 -0.38 -10.87 -15.95
C ALA A 50 -1.63 -9.99 -15.85
N THR A 51 -1.53 -8.90 -15.09
CA THR A 51 -2.64 -7.94 -14.91
C THR A 51 -3.02 -7.29 -16.24
N SER A 52 -2.04 -6.78 -16.99
CA SER A 52 -2.27 -6.14 -18.29
C SER A 52 -2.85 -7.13 -19.31
N SER A 53 -2.40 -8.38 -19.31
CA SER A 53 -2.96 -9.42 -20.19
C SER A 53 -4.43 -9.72 -19.89
N LYS A 54 -4.84 -9.62 -18.63
CA LYS A 54 -6.21 -9.91 -18.20
C LYS A 54 -7.15 -8.71 -18.32
N LEU A 55 -6.69 -7.53 -17.88
CA LEU A 55 -7.53 -6.34 -17.68
C LEU A 55 -7.27 -5.24 -18.71
N GLY A 56 -6.27 -5.40 -19.58
CA GLY A 56 -5.84 -4.39 -20.54
C GLY A 56 -5.15 -3.17 -19.91
N THR A 57 -4.95 -3.17 -18.58
CA THR A 57 -4.32 -2.06 -17.85
C THR A 57 -3.34 -2.57 -16.80
N TYR A 58 -2.29 -1.80 -16.54
CA TYR A 58 -1.38 -2.01 -15.41
C TYR A 58 -2.02 -1.60 -14.07
N ALA A 59 -1.45 -2.10 -12.98
CA ALA A 59 -1.95 -1.93 -11.63
C ALA A 59 -0.98 -1.23 -10.69
N LEU A 60 -1.49 -0.80 -9.54
CA LEU A 60 -0.70 -0.18 -8.48
C LEU A 60 -0.10 -1.24 -7.57
N LEU A 61 0.90 -0.83 -6.78
CA LEU A 61 1.54 -1.74 -5.83
C LEU A 61 0.54 -2.36 -4.84
N THR A 62 -0.44 -1.60 -4.38
CA THR A 62 -1.49 -2.08 -3.46
C THR A 62 -2.34 -3.17 -4.10
N ASP A 63 -2.74 -2.97 -5.36
CA ASP A 63 -3.60 -3.90 -6.09
C ASP A 63 -2.83 -5.17 -6.49
N LEU A 64 -1.54 -5.04 -6.80
CA LEU A 64 -0.66 -6.21 -6.99
C LEU A 64 -0.43 -7.00 -5.69
N ARG A 65 -0.38 -6.31 -4.55
CA ARG A 65 -0.23 -6.95 -3.22
C ARG A 65 -1.51 -7.59 -2.72
N SER A 66 -2.68 -7.07 -3.08
CA SER A 66 -3.96 -7.72 -2.83
C SER A 66 -4.21 -8.86 -3.82
N GLY A 67 -3.68 -8.74 -5.04
CA GLY A 67 -4.00 -9.61 -6.16
C GLY A 67 -5.31 -9.23 -6.86
N TRP A 68 -5.89 -8.07 -6.55
CA TRP A 68 -7.18 -7.61 -7.03
C TRP A 68 -7.09 -6.21 -7.61
N VAL A 69 -7.56 -6.04 -8.85
CA VAL A 69 -7.53 -4.76 -9.57
C VAL A 69 -8.94 -4.47 -10.08
N LYS A 70 -9.49 -3.29 -9.72
CA LYS A 70 -10.85 -2.87 -10.12
C LYS A 70 -11.97 -3.87 -9.77
N GLY A 71 -11.78 -4.70 -8.74
CA GLY A 71 -12.75 -5.72 -8.34
C GLY A 71 -12.65 -7.03 -9.12
N GLU A 72 -11.62 -7.18 -9.96
CA GLU A 72 -11.31 -8.44 -10.63
C GLU A 72 -10.00 -9.02 -10.10
N GLY A 73 -10.02 -10.32 -9.78
CA GLY A 73 -8.81 -11.03 -9.37
C GLY A 73 -7.83 -11.09 -10.53
N THR A 74 -6.61 -10.62 -10.33
CA THR A 74 -5.55 -10.66 -11.35
C THR A 74 -4.97 -12.05 -11.54
N GLY A 75 -5.19 -12.95 -10.56
CA GLY A 75 -4.59 -14.29 -10.51
C GLY A 75 -3.13 -14.30 -10.05
N VAL A 76 -2.56 -13.13 -9.74
CA VAL A 76 -1.17 -13.01 -9.27
C VAL A 76 -1.12 -12.07 -8.07
N ARG A 77 -0.46 -12.50 -7.00
CA ARG A 77 -0.17 -11.69 -5.82
C ARG A 77 1.32 -11.57 -5.65
N ILE A 78 1.81 -10.38 -5.32
CA ILE A 78 3.23 -10.17 -5.01
C ILE A 78 3.45 -9.96 -3.51
N THR A 79 4.58 -10.46 -3.04
CA THR A 79 5.17 -10.13 -1.74
C THR A 79 6.52 -9.52 -2.02
N THR A 80 6.78 -8.32 -1.49
CA THR A 80 8.05 -7.61 -1.68
C THR A 80 8.86 -7.67 -0.39
N ALA A 81 10.14 -8.02 -0.49
CA ALA A 81 11.04 -8.04 0.66
C ALA A 81 11.61 -6.65 0.98
N ALA A 82 11.77 -5.79 -0.01
CA ALA A 82 12.32 -4.45 0.13
C ALA A 82 11.31 -3.52 0.84
N PRO A 83 11.73 -2.81 1.91
CA PRO A 83 10.85 -1.89 2.62
C PRO A 83 10.54 -0.62 1.80
N ALA A 84 11.39 -0.26 0.86
CA ALA A 84 11.33 0.97 0.08
C ALA A 84 11.02 0.67 -1.39
N ILE A 85 9.75 0.48 -1.72
CA ILE A 85 9.30 0.17 -3.08
C ILE A 85 8.02 0.95 -3.44
N HIS A 86 7.96 1.47 -4.66
CA HIS A 86 6.82 2.21 -5.17
C HIS A 86 6.57 1.87 -6.64
N VAL A 87 5.30 1.82 -7.04
CA VAL A 87 4.86 1.52 -8.41
C VAL A 87 3.89 2.61 -8.84
N ALA A 88 4.10 3.15 -10.04
CA ALA A 88 3.20 4.09 -10.68
C ALA A 88 2.76 3.57 -12.06
N SER A 89 1.56 3.95 -12.46
CA SER A 89 1.05 3.79 -13.81
C SER A 89 0.50 5.13 -14.31
N ASN A 90 0.49 5.34 -15.62
CA ASN A 90 -0.16 6.52 -16.18
C ASN A 90 -1.70 6.39 -16.14
N THR A 91 -2.43 7.47 -16.46
CA THR A 91 -3.90 7.47 -16.37
C THR A 91 -4.58 6.52 -17.34
N LYS A 92 -3.95 6.25 -18.48
CA LYS A 92 -4.44 5.26 -19.45
C LYS A 92 -4.23 3.82 -18.95
N GLY A 93 -3.33 3.62 -18.00
CA GLY A 93 -2.94 2.28 -17.53
C GLY A 93 -2.14 1.49 -18.55
N ASP A 94 -1.59 2.12 -19.59
CA ASP A 94 -0.81 1.49 -20.66
C ASP A 94 0.72 1.68 -20.47
N VAL A 95 1.14 2.41 -19.45
CA VAL A 95 2.55 2.55 -19.03
C VAL A 95 2.66 2.40 -17.52
N TRP A 96 3.71 1.70 -17.05
CA TRP A 96 4.05 1.62 -15.63
C TRP A 96 5.55 1.81 -15.39
N ALA A 97 5.88 2.21 -14.17
CA ALA A 97 7.24 2.27 -13.66
C ALA A 97 7.26 1.89 -12.18
N ALA A 98 8.31 1.21 -11.73
CA ALA A 98 8.53 0.90 -10.33
C ALA A 98 9.95 1.30 -9.92
N VAL A 99 10.08 1.75 -8.68
CA VAL A 99 11.34 2.07 -8.04
C VAL A 99 11.49 1.24 -6.78
N ALA A 100 12.69 0.71 -6.55
CA ALA A 100 13.08 0.10 -5.30
C ALA A 100 14.43 0.68 -4.84
N VAL A 101 14.61 0.81 -3.53
CA VAL A 101 15.91 1.13 -2.94
C VAL A 101 16.47 -0.12 -2.30
N SER A 102 17.64 -0.57 -2.74
CA SER A 102 18.29 -1.75 -2.17
C SER A 102 18.94 -1.46 -0.82
N ASP A 103 19.28 -2.52 -0.08
CA ASP A 103 19.95 -2.37 1.22
C ASP A 103 21.35 -1.74 1.09
N SER A 104 22.01 -1.94 -0.06
CA SER A 104 23.27 -1.28 -0.39
C SER A 104 23.09 0.23 -0.70
N GLY A 105 21.85 0.71 -0.81
CA GLY A 105 21.49 2.11 -1.07
C GLY A 105 21.31 2.46 -2.54
N HIS A 106 21.43 1.52 -3.47
CA HIS A 106 21.20 1.82 -4.88
C HIS A 106 19.71 1.97 -5.19
N VAL A 107 19.39 3.00 -5.99
CA VAL A 107 18.05 3.17 -6.57
C VAL A 107 17.96 2.36 -7.84
N LEU A 108 17.00 1.44 -7.87
CA LEU A 108 16.73 0.55 -8.99
C LEU A 108 15.36 0.90 -9.58
N VAL A 109 15.27 1.00 -10.90
CA VAL A 109 14.03 1.33 -11.61
C VAL A 109 13.75 0.31 -12.70
N ARG A 110 12.49 -0.12 -12.80
CA ARG A 110 11.98 -0.91 -13.93
C ARG A 110 10.76 -0.23 -14.52
N THR A 111 10.59 -0.30 -15.84
CA THR A 111 9.46 0.35 -16.54
C THR A 111 8.83 -0.62 -17.54
N SER A 112 7.62 -0.34 -18.02
CA SER A 112 7.03 -1.07 -19.14
C SER A 112 7.79 -0.89 -20.45
N ALA A 113 8.51 0.23 -20.60
CA ALA A 113 9.25 0.57 -21.81
C ALA A 113 10.60 -0.15 -21.94
N SER A 114 11.10 -0.77 -20.86
CA SER A 114 12.40 -1.46 -20.85
C SER A 114 12.35 -2.74 -20.03
N PRO A 115 12.82 -3.88 -20.57
CA PRO A 115 12.93 -5.12 -19.81
C PRO A 115 14.07 -5.06 -18.76
N ASN A 116 15.01 -4.13 -18.93
CA ASN A 116 16.19 -3.99 -18.08
C ASN A 116 15.89 -3.14 -16.84
N ILE A 117 16.48 -3.54 -15.71
CA ILE A 117 16.48 -2.71 -14.49
C ILE A 117 17.58 -1.66 -14.63
N LEU A 118 17.17 -0.40 -14.55
CA LEU A 118 18.07 0.76 -14.51
C LEU A 118 18.58 0.94 -13.08
N ARG A 119 19.86 1.24 -12.93
CA ARG A 119 20.51 1.41 -11.63
C ARG A 119 21.17 2.78 -11.52
N GLY A 120 20.98 3.45 -10.38
CA GLY A 120 21.70 4.67 -10.02
C GLY A 120 23.19 4.40 -9.83
N ALA A 121 24.04 5.27 -10.37
CA ALA A 121 25.50 5.08 -10.35
C ALA A 121 26.07 5.16 -8.94
N THR A 122 25.50 6.02 -8.10
CA THR A 122 25.93 6.23 -6.70
C THR A 122 24.87 5.72 -5.71
N PRO A 123 25.26 4.98 -4.66
CA PRO A 123 24.33 4.62 -3.60
C PRO A 123 23.92 5.84 -2.77
N LEU A 124 22.71 5.80 -2.22
CA LEU A 124 22.23 6.73 -1.20
C LEU A 124 23.00 6.52 0.11
N ALA A 125 23.23 7.61 0.83
CA ALA A 125 23.64 7.54 2.22
C ALA A 125 22.63 6.70 3.06
N ALA A 126 23.09 6.12 4.16
CA ALA A 126 22.29 5.21 4.99
C ALA A 126 21.03 5.84 5.60
N ALA A 127 20.97 7.17 5.72
CA ALA A 127 19.88 7.85 6.39
C ALA A 127 18.56 7.72 5.62
N ALA A 128 17.49 7.36 6.32
CA ALA A 128 16.14 7.20 5.77
C ALA A 128 15.63 8.47 5.06
N SER A 129 16.02 9.65 5.54
CA SER A 129 15.64 10.96 5.00
C SER A 129 16.49 11.42 3.82
N THR A 130 17.51 10.66 3.40
CA THR A 130 18.36 11.06 2.26
C THR A 130 17.51 11.19 1.00
N PRO A 131 17.49 12.38 0.36
CA PRO A 131 16.65 12.63 -0.81
C PRO A 131 17.19 11.92 -2.05
N ILE A 132 16.30 11.51 -2.95
CA ILE A 132 16.66 10.92 -4.25
C ILE A 132 16.90 12.04 -5.26
N THR A 133 18.16 12.40 -5.48
CA THR A 133 18.56 13.46 -6.42
C THR A 133 19.92 13.16 -7.09
N GLY A 134 20.23 13.87 -8.18
CA GLY A 134 21.55 13.82 -8.81
C GLY A 134 21.93 12.44 -9.35
N ALA A 135 23.18 12.02 -9.12
CA ALA A 135 23.76 10.78 -9.65
C ALA A 135 23.16 9.47 -9.08
N VAL A 136 22.31 9.59 -8.06
CA VAL A 136 21.53 8.47 -7.51
C VAL A 136 20.38 8.10 -8.46
N VAL A 137 19.86 9.06 -9.22
CA VAL A 137 18.81 8.82 -10.22
C VAL A 137 19.41 8.01 -11.37
N PRO A 138 18.86 6.83 -11.72
CA PRO A 138 19.34 6.06 -12.86
C PRO A 138 19.35 6.88 -14.15
N ALA A 139 20.44 6.80 -14.91
CA ALA A 139 20.47 7.36 -16.25
C ALA A 139 19.57 6.55 -17.20
N GLY A 140 19.05 7.20 -18.25
CA GLY A 140 18.25 6.52 -19.26
C GLY A 140 16.81 6.20 -18.86
N LEU A 141 16.26 6.93 -17.87
CA LEU A 141 14.83 6.90 -17.62
C LEU A 141 14.06 7.30 -18.89
N PRO A 142 13.00 6.55 -19.27
CA PRO A 142 12.17 6.92 -20.40
C PRO A 142 11.58 8.33 -20.22
N THR A 143 11.32 9.01 -21.34
CA THR A 143 10.63 10.31 -21.33
C THR A 143 9.34 10.21 -20.52
N GLY A 144 9.15 11.18 -19.64
CA GLY A 144 8.00 11.25 -18.76
C GLY A 144 8.10 10.47 -17.46
N VAL A 145 9.13 9.64 -17.26
CA VAL A 145 9.35 8.98 -15.96
C VAL A 145 10.19 9.87 -15.06
N THR A 146 9.70 10.20 -13.86
CA THR A 146 10.46 11.00 -12.88
C THR A 146 10.53 10.32 -11.51
N LEU A 147 11.63 10.57 -10.79
CA LEU A 147 11.88 10.07 -9.44
C LEU A 147 11.91 11.21 -8.43
N SER A 148 11.41 10.96 -7.23
CA SER A 148 11.49 11.87 -6.08
C SER A 148 11.41 11.07 -4.77
N GLY A 149 11.23 11.75 -3.64
CA GLY A 149 11.12 11.13 -2.32
C GLY A 149 12.47 10.93 -1.64
N THR A 150 12.51 9.95 -0.73
CA THR A 150 13.67 9.66 0.13
C THR A 150 14.06 8.19 0.07
N ARG A 151 15.18 7.82 0.68
CA ARG A 151 15.62 6.43 0.82
C ARG A 151 14.54 5.51 1.38
N ALA A 152 13.80 5.96 2.40
CA ALA A 152 12.75 5.14 3.02
C ALA A 152 11.43 5.14 2.24
N VAL A 153 11.12 6.23 1.54
CA VAL A 153 9.88 6.39 0.79
C VAL A 153 10.21 6.92 -0.61
N PRO A 154 10.70 6.04 -1.51
CA PRO A 154 11.00 6.42 -2.87
C PRO A 154 9.69 6.63 -3.63
N THR A 155 9.64 7.64 -4.50
CA THR A 155 8.47 7.92 -5.33
C THR A 155 8.87 7.93 -6.79
N ILE A 156 8.10 7.22 -7.63
CA ILE A 156 8.23 7.26 -9.09
C ILE A 156 6.92 7.74 -9.71
N SER A 157 7.01 8.48 -10.81
CA SER A 157 5.83 8.95 -11.57
C SER A 157 6.05 8.85 -13.08
N VAL A 158 4.97 8.88 -13.87
CA VAL A 158 4.98 8.72 -15.33
C VAL A 158 4.11 9.80 -15.99
N GLU A 159 4.58 10.46 -17.04
CA GLU A 159 3.88 11.53 -17.78
C GLU A 159 2.63 11.01 -18.50
N GLY A 160 1.65 11.88 -18.73
CA GLY A 160 0.30 11.45 -19.11
C GLY A 160 -0.54 10.95 -17.93
N MET A 161 -0.10 11.23 -16.71
CA MET A 161 -1.00 11.37 -15.57
C MET A 161 -1.98 12.52 -15.87
N GLY A 162 -3.15 12.23 -16.41
CA GLY A 162 -4.30 13.10 -16.22
C GLY A 162 -4.65 13.11 -14.75
N GLY A 163 -4.02 13.99 -13.95
CA GLY A 163 -4.31 14.19 -12.52
C GLY A 163 -4.39 12.92 -11.67
N GLY A 164 -3.89 11.79 -12.17
CA GLY A 164 -4.05 10.47 -11.58
C GLY A 164 -2.93 10.22 -10.61
N TYR A 165 -2.87 11.01 -9.55
CA TYR A 165 -2.51 10.42 -8.27
C TYR A 165 -3.52 9.30 -8.05
N MET A 166 -3.21 8.07 -8.48
CA MET A 166 -3.89 6.92 -7.90
C MET A 166 -3.32 6.85 -6.50
N ALA A 167 -3.94 7.58 -5.58
CA ALA A 167 -3.36 7.77 -4.29
C ALA A 167 -3.10 6.45 -3.64
N GLU A 168 -1.90 6.35 -3.10
CA GLU A 168 -1.63 5.37 -2.09
C GLU A 168 -2.71 5.50 -1.01
N ASN A 169 -3.57 4.49 -0.89
CA ASN A 169 -4.54 4.44 0.19
C ASN A 169 -3.78 4.64 1.50
N VAL A 170 -4.11 5.73 2.19
CA VAL A 170 -3.39 6.11 3.42
C VAL A 170 -3.82 5.25 4.60
N ILE A 171 -4.90 4.47 4.46
CA ILE A 171 -5.40 3.55 5.48
C ILE A 171 -4.53 2.29 5.55
N VAL A 172 -4.20 1.88 6.77
CA VAL A 172 -3.48 0.63 7.06
C VAL A 172 -4.47 -0.53 7.08
N ASP A 173 -4.11 -1.62 6.39
CA ASP A 173 -4.93 -2.84 6.28
C ASP A 173 -6.42 -2.59 5.92
N PRO A 174 -6.67 -1.98 4.74
CA PRO A 174 -8.03 -1.60 4.34
C PRO A 174 -8.98 -2.78 4.09
N SER A 175 -8.42 -3.98 3.96
CA SER A 175 -9.10 -5.26 3.72
C SER A 175 -9.29 -6.10 5.00
N PHE A 176 -8.96 -5.55 6.17
CA PHE A 176 -9.15 -6.20 7.48
C PHE A 176 -8.46 -7.56 7.65
N LEU A 177 -7.39 -7.84 6.88
CA LEU A 177 -6.72 -9.13 6.89
C LEU A 177 -5.85 -9.33 8.14
N ASP A 178 -5.48 -8.25 8.83
CA ASP A 178 -4.73 -8.24 10.07
C ASP A 178 -5.54 -7.52 11.17
N PRO A 179 -6.37 -8.26 11.93
CA PRO A 179 -7.19 -7.67 12.99
C PRO A 179 -6.40 -6.88 14.05
N SER A 180 -5.10 -7.18 14.23
CA SER A 180 -4.26 -6.47 15.19
C SER A 180 -3.99 -5.01 14.81
N ARG A 181 -4.29 -4.61 13.55
CA ARG A 181 -4.13 -3.24 13.05
C ARG A 181 -5.30 -2.32 13.38
N TRP A 182 -6.38 -2.87 13.93
CA TRP A 182 -7.62 -2.14 14.16
C TRP A 182 -7.91 -1.98 15.65
N GLU A 183 -7.97 -0.73 16.11
CA GLU A 183 -8.47 -0.37 17.45
C GLU A 183 -9.99 -0.43 17.45
N LEU A 184 -10.56 -1.61 17.70
CA LEU A 184 -12.01 -1.83 17.64
C LEU A 184 -12.71 -1.37 18.92
N ALA A 185 -13.83 -0.65 18.74
CA ALA A 185 -14.75 -0.35 19.83
C ALA A 185 -15.67 -1.55 20.12
N ALA A 186 -16.32 -1.55 21.28
CA ALA A 186 -17.35 -2.55 21.59
C ALA A 186 -18.44 -2.56 20.49
N GLY A 187 -18.82 -3.75 20.03
CA GLY A 187 -19.79 -3.93 18.93
C GLY A 187 -19.19 -3.93 17.53
N TYR A 188 -17.89 -3.67 17.39
CA TYR A 188 -17.15 -3.80 16.13
C TYR A 188 -16.32 -5.08 16.17
N VAL A 189 -16.50 -5.96 15.18
CA VAL A 189 -15.84 -7.27 15.12
C VAL A 189 -15.35 -7.52 13.71
N ILE A 190 -14.10 -7.94 13.55
CA ILE A 190 -13.60 -8.41 12.26
C ILE A 190 -14.00 -9.88 12.08
N VAL A 191 -14.66 -10.20 10.97
CA VAL A 191 -15.19 -11.53 10.66
C VAL A 191 -14.73 -12.01 9.29
N PRO A 192 -14.61 -13.33 9.05
CA PRO A 192 -14.21 -13.91 7.77
C PRO A 192 -15.38 -13.92 6.76
N GLU A 193 -15.99 -12.75 6.57
CA GLU A 193 -17.12 -12.51 5.66
C GLU A 193 -16.81 -11.29 4.79
N GLY A 194 -15.65 -11.29 4.14
CA GLY A 194 -15.21 -10.23 3.25
C GLY A 194 -16.06 -10.13 1.97
N ALA A 195 -15.93 -9.00 1.29
CA ALA A 195 -16.54 -8.76 -0.01
C ALA A 195 -16.03 -9.72 -1.10
N HIS A 196 -14.83 -10.30 -0.90
CA HIS A 196 -14.10 -11.04 -1.93
C HIS A 196 -14.11 -12.57 -1.76
N GLY A 197 -14.98 -13.13 -0.93
CA GLY A 197 -15.15 -14.58 -0.77
C GLY A 197 -14.05 -15.31 0.01
N ASP A 198 -12.87 -14.70 0.15
CA ASP A 198 -11.73 -15.16 0.97
C ASP A 198 -11.22 -14.09 1.98
N GLY A 199 -11.87 -12.92 2.02
CA GLY A 199 -11.47 -11.78 2.83
C GLY A 199 -12.11 -11.73 4.22
N ASN A 200 -11.57 -10.83 5.05
CA ASN A 200 -12.20 -10.39 6.28
C ASN A 200 -12.98 -9.10 6.03
N SER A 201 -13.96 -8.80 6.88
CA SER A 201 -14.64 -7.52 6.90
C SER A 201 -14.89 -7.07 8.33
N LEU A 202 -15.12 -5.77 8.51
CA LEU A 202 -15.55 -5.22 9.77
C LEU A 202 -17.07 -5.28 9.88
N ARG A 203 -17.56 -6.19 10.72
CA ARG A 203 -18.96 -6.33 11.07
C ARG A 203 -19.31 -5.44 12.27
N VAL A 204 -20.43 -4.75 12.17
CA VAL A 204 -21.05 -4.01 13.25
C VAL A 204 -22.47 -4.51 13.40
N ASP A 205 -22.73 -5.24 14.48
CA ASP A 205 -24.07 -5.67 14.86
C ASP A 205 -24.81 -4.54 15.59
N ALA A 206 -26.13 -4.68 15.77
CA ALA A 206 -27.01 -3.73 16.46
C ALA A 206 -26.28 -2.99 17.61
N SER A 207 -25.90 -1.73 17.33
CA SER A 207 -24.95 -1.02 18.16
C SER A 207 -25.65 -0.48 19.41
N THR A 208 -25.54 -1.23 20.51
CA THR A 208 -25.86 -0.73 21.87
C THR A 208 -24.69 0.01 22.50
N ALA A 209 -23.57 0.13 21.77
CA ALA A 209 -22.33 0.67 22.27
C ALA A 209 -22.39 2.21 22.45
N PRO A 210 -21.75 2.75 23.50
CA PRO A 210 -21.64 4.19 23.71
C PRO A 210 -20.76 4.88 22.67
N SER A 211 -19.79 4.16 22.08
CA SER A 211 -18.98 4.64 20.95
C SER A 211 -19.48 4.06 19.64
N ARG A 212 -19.89 4.95 18.74
CA ARG A 212 -20.46 4.63 17.42
C ARG A 212 -19.45 4.78 16.28
N LEU A 213 -18.16 4.68 16.59
CA LEU A 213 -17.08 5.00 15.67
C LEU A 213 -15.80 4.21 15.94
N VAL A 214 -15.14 3.80 14.86
CA VAL A 214 -13.78 3.27 14.81
C VAL A 214 -12.95 4.18 13.91
N THR A 215 -11.78 4.59 14.38
CA THR A 215 -10.85 5.43 13.62
C THR A 215 -9.70 4.56 13.11
N PRO A 216 -9.65 4.21 11.80
CA PRO A 216 -8.52 3.48 11.24
C PRO A 216 -7.20 4.20 11.46
N ALA A 217 -6.14 3.41 11.67
CA ALA A 217 -4.79 3.92 11.54
C ALA A 217 -4.50 4.28 10.07
N THR A 218 -3.82 5.40 9.90
CA THR A 218 -3.21 5.81 8.64
C THR A 218 -1.72 5.45 8.65
N ARG A 219 -1.07 5.48 7.49
CA ARG A 219 0.37 5.20 7.36
C ARG A 219 1.26 6.16 8.15
N THR A 220 0.75 7.34 8.49
CA THR A 220 1.43 8.37 9.29
C THR A 220 0.94 8.41 10.75
N GLY A 221 0.25 7.36 11.22
CA GLY A 221 -0.35 7.31 12.55
C GLY A 221 -1.86 7.56 12.49
N LYS A 222 -2.45 8.34 13.41
CA LYS A 222 -3.91 8.57 13.40
C LYS A 222 -4.39 9.61 12.39
N TYR A 223 -3.48 10.40 11.82
CA TYR A 223 -3.78 11.52 10.92
C TYR A 223 -2.89 11.46 9.69
N THR A 224 -3.43 11.92 8.57
CA THR A 224 -2.76 12.05 7.27
C THR A 224 -2.48 13.53 7.00
N PRO A 225 -1.20 13.94 6.82
CA PRO A 225 -0.86 15.30 6.41
C PRO A 225 -1.44 15.63 5.03
N VAL A 226 -1.98 16.85 4.89
CA VAL A 226 -2.58 17.35 3.65
C VAL A 226 -2.23 18.81 3.40
N LYS A 227 -2.52 19.29 2.19
CA LYS A 227 -2.41 20.72 1.84
C LYS A 227 -3.77 21.27 1.42
N PRO A 228 -4.10 22.52 1.79
CA PRO A 228 -5.27 23.20 1.25
C PRO A 228 -5.31 23.17 -0.28
N GLY A 229 -6.50 22.92 -0.84
CA GLY A 229 -6.73 22.81 -2.28
C GLY A 229 -6.49 21.43 -2.89
N GLU A 230 -5.87 20.49 -2.17
CA GLU A 230 -5.76 19.10 -2.63
C GLU A 230 -7.15 18.46 -2.75
N ARG A 231 -7.35 17.60 -3.76
CA ARG A 231 -8.56 16.82 -3.94
C ARG A 231 -8.36 15.41 -3.42
N TRP A 232 -9.30 14.93 -2.64
CA TRP A 232 -9.27 13.64 -1.97
C TRP A 232 -10.59 12.89 -2.17
N GLN A 233 -10.56 11.59 -1.94
CA GLN A 233 -11.69 10.68 -2.05
C GLN A 233 -11.65 9.69 -0.88
N VAL A 234 -12.82 9.43 -0.30
CA VAL A 234 -13.05 8.34 0.65
C VAL A 234 -13.97 7.32 -0.02
N THR A 235 -13.60 6.04 0.00
CA THR A 235 -14.41 4.96 -0.57
C THR A 235 -14.41 3.73 0.33
N GLY A 236 -15.40 2.86 0.14
CA GLY A 236 -15.43 1.53 0.75
C GLY A 236 -16.52 0.67 0.16
N LEU A 237 -16.52 -0.61 0.49
CA LEU A 237 -17.63 -1.53 0.26
C LEU A 237 -18.44 -1.64 1.56
N SER A 238 -19.76 -1.60 1.43
CA SER A 238 -20.68 -1.82 2.55
C SER A 238 -21.74 -2.85 2.18
N LYS A 239 -22.12 -3.68 3.15
CA LYS A 239 -23.26 -4.60 3.06
C LYS A 239 -24.14 -4.43 4.28
N THR A 240 -25.46 -4.53 4.15
CA THR A 240 -26.39 -4.43 5.29
C THR A 240 -27.39 -5.58 5.30
N THR A 241 -27.87 -6.02 6.46
CA THR A 241 -29.04 -6.91 6.50
C THR A 241 -30.34 -6.18 6.14
N PRO A 242 -31.43 -6.90 5.77
CA PRO A 242 -32.71 -6.28 5.44
C PRO A 242 -33.42 -5.58 6.61
N ASP A 243 -33.09 -5.90 7.85
CA ASP A 243 -33.63 -5.24 9.04
C ASP A 243 -32.75 -4.06 9.53
N TRP A 244 -31.64 -3.78 8.83
CA TRP A 244 -30.76 -2.68 9.15
C TRP A 244 -31.46 -1.33 9.05
N ASN A 245 -31.39 -0.55 10.14
CA ASN A 245 -32.13 0.71 10.30
C ASN A 245 -31.23 1.94 10.57
N GLY A 246 -29.94 1.87 10.20
CA GLY A 246 -29.02 2.98 10.39
C GLY A 246 -29.40 4.20 9.55
N THR A 247 -28.94 5.37 9.98
CA THR A 247 -29.25 6.64 9.30
C THR A 247 -28.06 7.16 8.52
N THR A 248 -28.32 7.95 7.48
CA THR A 248 -27.29 8.71 6.75
C THR A 248 -26.59 9.77 7.64
N GLY A 249 -27.15 10.04 8.82
CA GLY A 249 -26.55 10.90 9.83
C GLY A 249 -25.27 10.32 10.41
N TRP A 250 -25.24 9.03 10.74
CA TRP A 250 -24.10 8.41 11.43
C TRP A 250 -23.54 7.15 10.78
N SER A 251 -24.32 6.39 10.03
CA SER A 251 -23.81 5.22 9.33
C SER A 251 -23.10 5.60 8.03
N LYS A 252 -21.79 5.88 8.10
CA LYS A 252 -20.98 6.40 7.00
C LYS A 252 -19.48 6.34 7.27
N LEU A 253 -18.68 6.42 6.20
CA LEU A 253 -17.24 6.70 6.28
C LEU A 253 -17.03 8.20 6.30
N ARG A 254 -16.49 8.73 7.39
CA ARG A 254 -16.39 10.17 7.64
C ARG A 254 -14.96 10.65 7.58
N VAL A 255 -14.74 11.79 6.95
CA VAL A 255 -13.47 12.50 6.98
C VAL A 255 -13.59 13.70 7.89
N HIS A 256 -12.61 13.86 8.78
CA HIS A 256 -12.56 14.95 9.75
C HIS A 256 -11.18 15.62 9.77
N TYR A 257 -11.12 16.83 10.33
CA TYR A 257 -9.89 17.48 10.77
C TYR A 257 -10.06 18.00 12.21
N ASN A 258 -8.95 18.34 12.87
CA ASN A 258 -8.95 18.79 14.28
C ASN A 258 -9.77 17.85 15.18
N VAL A 259 -9.54 16.54 15.03
CA VAL A 259 -10.18 15.45 15.81
C VAL A 259 -11.67 15.21 15.51
N SER A 260 -12.49 16.23 15.28
CA SER A 260 -13.95 16.06 15.18
C SER A 260 -14.64 16.90 14.10
N THR A 261 -13.96 17.87 13.49
CA THR A 261 -14.60 18.77 12.53
C THR A 261 -14.83 18.06 11.20
N PHE A 262 -16.10 17.90 10.83
CA PHE A 262 -16.52 17.19 9.63
C PHE A 262 -16.10 17.91 8.35
N ILE A 263 -15.59 17.16 7.37
CA ILE A 263 -15.31 17.65 6.01
C ILE A 263 -16.32 17.06 5.03
N GLU A 264 -16.32 15.73 4.91
CA GLU A 264 -17.11 15.00 3.94
C GLU A 264 -17.32 13.55 4.39
N ALA A 265 -18.30 12.84 3.82
CA ALA A 265 -18.49 11.42 4.05
C ALA A 265 -19.07 10.64 2.87
N ALA A 266 -18.63 9.38 2.74
CA ALA A 266 -19.32 8.40 1.93
C ALA A 266 -20.47 7.78 2.74
N VAL A 267 -21.70 7.99 2.28
CA VAL A 267 -22.92 7.56 2.98
C VAL A 267 -23.29 6.13 2.59
N VAL A 268 -23.66 5.31 3.58
CA VAL A 268 -24.15 3.95 3.35
C VAL A 268 -25.47 3.99 2.60
N VAL A 269 -25.59 3.11 1.61
CA VAL A 269 -26.86 2.79 0.96
C VAL A 269 -27.25 1.39 1.43
N ARG A 270 -28.47 1.25 1.95
CA ARG A 270 -29.01 -0.06 2.33
C ARG A 270 -28.96 -1.00 1.12
N SER A 271 -28.46 -2.22 1.34
CA SER A 271 -28.10 -3.14 0.27
C SER A 271 -28.60 -4.57 0.42
N ASP A 272 -29.38 -4.88 1.47
CA ASP A 272 -30.12 -6.14 1.66
C ASP A 272 -29.30 -7.42 1.33
N ASN A 273 -28.16 -7.57 2.01
CA ASN A 273 -27.15 -8.63 1.90
C ASN A 273 -26.26 -8.60 0.65
N ASP A 274 -26.29 -7.52 -0.13
CA ASP A 274 -25.38 -7.32 -1.25
C ASP A 274 -24.27 -6.31 -0.91
N TRP A 275 -23.08 -6.51 -1.48
CA TRP A 275 -21.96 -5.58 -1.30
C TRP A 275 -22.10 -4.40 -2.27
N ARG A 276 -22.05 -3.18 -1.73
CA ARG A 276 -22.18 -1.95 -2.52
C ARG A 276 -21.03 -1.02 -2.25
N ARG A 277 -20.44 -0.49 -3.32
CA ARG A 277 -19.41 0.55 -3.21
C ARG A 277 -20.07 1.88 -2.87
N ILE A 278 -19.50 2.55 -1.88
CA ILE A 278 -19.80 3.93 -1.53
C ILE A 278 -18.58 4.81 -1.72
N SER A 279 -18.80 6.08 -2.00
CA SER A 279 -17.72 7.02 -2.31
C SER A 279 -18.16 8.46 -2.07
N ALA A 280 -17.23 9.30 -1.65
CA ALA A 280 -17.35 10.75 -1.69
C ALA A 280 -16.00 11.41 -1.99
N SER A 281 -16.01 12.52 -2.71
CA SER A 281 -14.82 13.30 -3.05
C SER A 281 -14.93 14.70 -2.49
N PHE A 282 -13.81 15.25 -2.02
CA PHE A 282 -13.75 16.55 -1.37
C PHE A 282 -12.46 17.30 -1.70
N THR A 283 -12.45 18.60 -1.41
CA THR A 283 -11.26 19.44 -1.50
C THR A 283 -10.85 19.87 -0.10
N ILE A 284 -9.55 19.82 0.20
CA ILE A 284 -9.03 20.22 1.51
C ILE A 284 -9.28 21.74 1.72
N PRO A 285 -10.02 22.14 2.76
CA PRO A 285 -10.28 23.55 3.04
C PRO A 285 -9.02 24.35 3.36
N ALA A 286 -9.12 25.67 3.27
CA ALA A 286 -8.07 26.58 3.73
C ALA A 286 -7.74 26.36 5.21
N GLY A 287 -6.44 26.33 5.54
CA GLY A 287 -5.96 26.16 6.91
C GLY A 287 -5.96 24.72 7.45
N VAL A 288 -6.42 23.74 6.67
CA VAL A 288 -6.37 22.32 7.06
C VAL A 288 -5.04 21.71 6.63
N THR A 289 -4.28 21.19 7.59
CA THR A 289 -2.95 20.58 7.38
C THR A 289 -2.93 19.08 7.62
N GLU A 290 -3.98 18.52 8.22
CA GLU A 290 -4.13 17.09 8.47
C GLU A 290 -5.61 16.67 8.45
N ILE A 291 -5.86 15.43 8.05
CA ILE A 291 -7.20 14.80 8.07
C ILE A 291 -7.13 13.42 8.73
N SER A 292 -8.26 12.94 9.23
CA SER A 292 -8.47 11.55 9.64
C SER A 292 -9.77 11.01 9.07
N MET A 293 -9.95 9.69 9.13
CA MET A 293 -11.19 9.03 8.76
C MET A 293 -11.76 8.23 9.93
N ALA A 294 -13.08 8.13 10.01
CA ALA A 294 -13.78 7.27 10.94
C ALA A 294 -14.86 6.45 10.23
N ILE A 295 -14.98 5.18 10.61
CA ILE A 295 -16.09 4.31 10.26
C ILE A 295 -17.13 4.47 11.36
N ALA A 296 -18.33 4.91 11.02
CA ALA A 296 -19.39 5.14 11.99
C ALA A 296 -20.65 4.35 11.66
N ALA A 297 -21.40 3.98 12.70
CA ALA A 297 -22.64 3.21 12.62
C ALA A 297 -23.59 3.58 13.78
N ASP A 298 -24.88 3.75 13.48
CA ASP A 298 -25.91 4.16 14.45
C ASP A 298 -27.18 3.32 14.46
N HIS A 299 -27.21 2.24 13.69
CA HIS A 299 -28.32 1.32 13.65
C HIS A 299 -28.53 0.63 15.01
N THR A 300 -29.80 0.40 15.34
CA THR A 300 -30.24 -0.33 16.54
C THR A 300 -30.82 -1.70 16.21
N ALA A 301 -31.01 -2.00 14.93
CA ALA A 301 -31.45 -3.30 14.41
C ALA A 301 -30.63 -3.65 13.16
N GLY A 302 -30.53 -4.94 12.88
CA GLY A 302 -29.71 -5.49 11.79
C GLY A 302 -28.21 -5.35 12.00
N THR A 303 -27.48 -5.54 10.91
CA THR A 303 -26.01 -5.55 10.86
C THR A 303 -25.52 -4.80 9.62
N ILE A 304 -24.36 -4.15 9.74
CA ILE A 304 -23.60 -3.60 8.62
C ILE A 304 -22.19 -4.19 8.59
N TRP A 305 -21.68 -4.44 7.39
CA TRP A 305 -20.30 -4.83 7.15
C TRP A 305 -19.59 -3.78 6.32
N TRP A 306 -18.29 -3.64 6.55
CA TRP A 306 -17.39 -2.74 5.84
C TRP A 306 -16.18 -3.50 5.32
N ASP A 307 -15.79 -3.22 4.08
CA ASP A 307 -14.60 -3.81 3.45
C ASP A 307 -13.93 -2.81 2.49
N ASP A 308 -12.68 -3.05 2.12
CA ASP A 308 -11.88 -2.25 1.18
C ASP A 308 -11.91 -0.73 1.45
N ILE A 309 -11.66 -0.35 2.70
CA ILE A 309 -11.75 1.04 3.12
C ILE A 309 -10.58 1.86 2.58
N ARG A 310 -10.85 2.93 1.82
CA ARG A 310 -9.82 3.76 1.19
C ARG A 310 -10.00 5.24 1.50
N LEU A 311 -8.87 5.92 1.74
CA LEU A 311 -8.75 7.37 1.76
C LEU A 311 -7.55 7.75 0.88
N GLU A 312 -7.83 8.51 -0.18
CA GLU A 312 -6.94 8.61 -1.32
C GLU A 312 -6.95 10.06 -1.87
N LYS A 313 -5.78 10.66 -2.08
CA LYS A 313 -5.59 11.89 -2.87
C LYS A 313 -5.82 11.63 -4.36
N ILE A 314 -6.82 12.28 -4.96
CA ILE A 314 -7.22 12.08 -6.37
C ILE A 314 -6.86 13.25 -7.30
N GLY A 315 -6.15 14.27 -6.79
CA GLY A 315 -5.72 15.42 -7.59
C GLY A 315 -5.20 16.58 -6.76
N GLY A 316 -4.54 17.52 -7.42
CA GLY A 316 -4.00 18.77 -6.83
C GLY A 316 -3.23 19.54 -7.88
#